data_AF-A0AAW3VBR4-F1
#
_entry.id   AF-A0AAW3VBR4-F1
#
_cell.length_a   1.000
_cell.length_b   1.000
_cell.length_c   1.000
_cell.angle_alpha   90.00
_cell.angle_beta   90.00
_cell.angle_gamma   90.00
#
_symmetry.space_group_name_H-M   'P 1'
#
loop_
_entity.id
_entity.type
_entity.pdbx_description
1 polymer ?
#
loop_
_entity_poly.entity_id
_entity_poly.type
_entity_poly.pdbx_seq_one_letter_code
_entity_poly.pdbx_strand_id
1 'polypeptide(L)'
;MSIIRRSFVGTFVMICAMGTALAAPPASYTTTVRLHDGKRVTCAVNKPADVPTGSTSTLTRRERTEAQVKATARLRRRTGDENAYPSPTTAPHVQCWRANP
;
A
#
# COMPACT_ATOMS: atom_id res chain seq x y z
N MET A 1 22.61 31.95 61.89
CA MET A 1 21.95 30.92 61.05
C MET A 1 21.03 31.63 60.05
N SER A 2 21.39 31.71 58.77
CA SER A 2 20.47 32.17 57.71
C SER A 2 20.79 31.42 56.43
N ILE A 3 19.87 30.52 56.04
CA ILE A 3 19.99 29.66 54.85
C ILE A 3 19.13 30.30 53.78
N ILE A 4 19.75 30.90 52.76
CA ILE A 4 19.06 31.48 51.60
C ILE A 4 18.63 30.31 50.69
N ARG A 5 17.33 30.00 50.71
CA ARG A 5 16.70 28.99 49.85
C ARG A 5 16.69 29.49 48.41
N ARG A 6 17.46 28.82 47.52
CA ARG A 6 17.43 29.05 46.07
C ARG A 6 16.16 28.43 45.48
N SER A 7 15.25 29.26 44.99
CA SER A 7 14.07 28.83 44.23
C SER A 7 14.49 28.41 42.83
N PHE A 8 14.46 27.10 42.55
CA PHE A 8 14.56 26.56 41.19
C PHE A 8 13.17 26.60 40.55
N VAL A 9 12.96 27.53 39.61
CA VAL A 9 11.78 27.55 38.75
C VAL A 9 12.01 26.52 37.64
N GLY A 10 11.41 25.34 37.80
CA GLY A 10 11.46 24.27 36.80
C GLY A 10 10.44 24.51 35.70
N THR A 11 10.91 24.89 34.51
CA THR A 11 10.08 25.04 33.31
C THR A 11 9.71 23.66 32.77
N PHE A 12 8.46 23.22 32.97
CA PHE A 12 7.91 22.02 32.34
C PHE A 12 7.58 22.29 30.87
N VAL A 13 8.43 21.84 29.95
CA VAL A 13 8.13 21.86 28.50
C VAL A 13 7.30 20.61 28.19
N MET A 14 5.99 20.80 28.03
CA MET A 14 5.07 19.75 27.62
C MET A 14 5.16 19.56 26.10
N ILE A 15 5.87 18.53 25.66
CA ILE A 15 5.99 18.17 24.25
C ILE A 15 4.73 17.38 23.86
N CYS A 16 3.80 18.02 23.16
CA CYS A 16 2.66 17.34 22.54
C CYS A 16 3.16 16.42 21.43
N ALA A 17 3.15 15.11 21.67
CA ALA A 17 3.38 14.11 20.63
C ALA A 17 2.16 14.09 19.68
N MET A 18 2.27 14.81 18.56
CA MET A 18 1.30 14.70 17.48
C MET A 18 1.42 13.31 16.86
N GLY A 19 0.51 12.40 17.22
CA GLY A 19 0.41 11.09 16.60
C GLY A 19 0.04 11.25 15.12
N THR A 20 0.93 10.85 14.23
CA THR A 20 0.65 10.80 12.78
C THR A 20 -0.35 9.67 12.53
N ALA A 21 -1.60 10.00 12.22
CA ALA A 21 -2.58 9.03 11.76
C ALA A 21 -2.13 8.47 10.39
N LEU A 22 -1.68 7.22 10.37
CA LEU A 22 -1.39 6.50 9.13
C LEU A 22 -2.72 6.18 8.44
N ALA A 23 -3.10 6.99 7.46
CA ALA A 23 -4.27 6.72 6.62
C ALA A 23 -4.14 5.32 5.99
N ALA A 24 -5.18 4.50 6.15
CA ALA A 24 -5.21 3.17 5.56
C ALA A 24 -5.08 3.29 4.02
N PRO A 25 -4.14 2.57 3.38
CA PRO A 25 -4.00 2.61 1.92
C PRO A 25 -5.34 2.31 1.21
N PRO A 26 -5.63 2.93 0.07
CA PRO A 26 -6.86 2.63 -0.65
C PRO A 26 -6.89 1.16 -1.09
N ALA A 27 -8.08 0.53 -1.03
CA ALA A 27 -8.30 -0.81 -1.54
C ALA A 27 -8.15 -0.88 -3.08
N SER A 28 -8.22 0.27 -3.76
CA SER A 28 -7.99 0.43 -5.20
C SER A 28 -6.70 1.21 -5.49
N TYR A 29 -5.90 0.73 -6.42
CA TYR A 29 -4.57 1.29 -6.69
C TYR A 29 -3.97 0.77 -7.98
N THR A 30 -2.96 1.49 -8.46
CA THR A 30 -2.05 1.01 -9.50
C THR A 30 -0.69 0.76 -8.86
N THR A 31 -0.02 -0.32 -9.23
CA THR A 31 1.32 -0.64 -8.74
C THR A 31 2.19 -1.23 -9.86
N THR A 32 3.48 -0.92 -9.85
CA THR A 32 4.44 -1.55 -10.75
C THR A 32 5.21 -2.63 -9.98
N VAL A 33 5.14 -3.86 -10.48
CA VAL A 33 5.83 -5.02 -9.92
C VAL A 33 6.98 -5.45 -10.83
N ARG A 34 8.05 -5.98 -10.24
CA ARG A 34 9.13 -6.66 -10.96
C ARG A 34 8.90 -8.16 -10.90
N LEU A 35 8.88 -8.81 -12.06
CA LEU A 35 8.81 -10.27 -12.18
C LEU A 35 10.18 -10.91 -11.92
N HIS A 36 10.19 -12.23 -11.76
CA HIS A 36 11.42 -13.02 -11.59
C HIS A 36 12.40 -12.84 -12.77
N ASP A 37 11.88 -12.72 -13.99
CA ASP A 37 12.66 -12.45 -15.22
C ASP A 37 13.15 -10.99 -15.33
N GLY A 38 13.01 -10.18 -14.28
CA GLY A 38 13.41 -8.77 -14.27
C GLY A 38 12.46 -7.80 -14.98
N LYS A 39 11.45 -8.31 -15.71
CA LYS A 39 10.44 -7.51 -16.42
C LYS A 39 9.62 -6.66 -15.45
N ARG A 40 9.30 -5.43 -15.88
CA ARG A 40 8.41 -4.51 -15.15
C ARG A 40 6.99 -4.60 -15.70
N VAL A 41 6.04 -4.79 -14.80
CA VAL A 41 4.62 -4.91 -15.13
C VAL A 41 3.83 -3.98 -14.23
N THR A 42 2.93 -3.21 -14.83
CA THR A 42 1.99 -2.35 -14.12
C THR A 42 0.67 -3.09 -13.95
N CYS A 43 0.14 -3.09 -12.73
CA CYS A 43 -1.13 -3.72 -12.38
C CYS A 43 -2.07 -2.70 -11.75
N ALA A 44 -3.29 -2.64 -12.26
CA ALA A 44 -4.43 -1.99 -11.62
C ALA A 44 -5.18 -3.00 -10.76
N VAL A 45 -5.36 -2.67 -9.49
CA VAL A 45 -6.10 -3.47 -8.50
C VAL A 45 -7.33 -2.68 -8.09
N ASN A 46 -8.52 -3.28 -8.22
CA ASN A 46 -9.83 -2.70 -7.89
C ASN A 46 -10.09 -1.32 -8.50
N LYS A 47 -9.39 -0.97 -9.57
CA LYS A 47 -9.72 0.21 -10.37
C LYS A 47 -10.69 -0.19 -11.48
N PRO A 48 -11.55 0.74 -11.94
CA PRO A 48 -12.21 0.58 -13.23
C PRO A 48 -11.15 0.31 -14.30
N ALA A 49 -11.53 -0.38 -15.36
CA ALA A 49 -10.62 -0.87 -16.40
C ALA A 49 -10.03 0.28 -17.24
N ASP A 50 -9.23 1.16 -16.63
CA ASP A 50 -8.33 2.10 -17.29
C ASP A 50 -7.08 1.36 -17.78
N VAL A 51 -7.30 0.22 -18.43
CA VAL A 51 -6.25 -0.48 -19.16
C VAL A 51 -6.05 0.32 -20.43
N PRO A 52 -4.88 0.94 -20.65
CA PRO A 52 -4.66 1.73 -21.86
C PRO A 52 -5.01 0.89 -23.07
N THR A 53 -5.91 1.38 -23.93
CA THR A 53 -6.28 0.70 -25.18
C THR A 53 -4.99 0.43 -25.97
N GLY A 54 -4.63 -0.85 -26.15
CA GLY A 54 -3.34 -1.26 -26.75
C GLY A 54 -2.32 -1.85 -25.76
N SER A 55 -2.62 -1.89 -24.47
CA SER A 55 -1.82 -2.60 -23.45
C SER A 55 -2.17 -4.10 -23.37
N THR A 56 -2.46 -4.70 -24.52
CA THR A 56 -2.42 -6.15 -24.77
C THR A 56 -0.98 -6.64 -24.73
N SER A 57 -0.27 -6.30 -23.66
CA SER A 57 1.03 -6.83 -23.37
C SER A 57 0.89 -8.34 -23.23
N THR A 58 1.57 -9.06 -24.12
CA THR A 58 1.77 -10.51 -24.19
C THR A 58 2.46 -11.05 -22.92
N LEU A 59 1.80 -10.91 -21.77
CA LEU A 59 2.19 -11.60 -20.54
C LEU A 59 1.80 -13.05 -20.73
N THR A 60 2.78 -13.94 -20.58
CA THR A 60 2.47 -15.36 -20.48
C THR A 60 1.56 -15.61 -19.28
N ARG A 61 0.86 -16.74 -19.27
CA ARG A 61 -0.01 -17.12 -18.14
C ARG A 61 0.76 -17.08 -16.81
N ARG A 62 2.01 -17.56 -16.80
CA ARG A 62 2.90 -17.54 -15.64
C ARG A 62 3.22 -16.13 -15.18
N GLU A 63 3.62 -15.25 -16.10
CA GLU A 63 3.94 -13.85 -15.78
C GLU A 63 2.72 -13.11 -15.23
N ARG A 64 1.54 -13.33 -15.81
CA ARG A 64 0.29 -12.73 -15.32
C ARG A 64 -0.01 -13.18 -13.89
N THR A 65 0.05 -14.49 -13.61
CA THR A 65 -0.20 -15.02 -12.26
C THR A 65 0.80 -14.45 -11.25
N GLU A 66 2.09 -14.43 -11.59
CA GLU A 66 3.13 -13.85 -10.72
C GLU A 66 2.86 -12.36 -10.43
N ALA A 67 2.53 -11.59 -11.47
CA ALA A 67 2.25 -10.17 -11.34
C ALA A 67 1.00 -9.91 -10.46
N GLN A 68 -0.08 -10.67 -10.66
CA GLN A 68 -1.29 -10.56 -9.84
C GLN A 68 -1.03 -10.92 -8.37
N VAL A 69 -0.26 -11.97 -8.10
CA VAL A 69 0.13 -12.37 -6.75
C VAL A 69 0.95 -11.27 -6.07
N LYS A 70 1.96 -10.73 -6.77
CA LYS A 70 2.78 -9.63 -6.25
C LYS A 70 1.97 -8.35 -6.04
N ALA A 71 1.08 -8.01 -6.97
CA ALA A 71 0.25 -6.82 -6.89
C ALA A 71 -0.71 -6.88 -5.70
N THR A 72 -1.32 -8.04 -5.41
CA THR A 72 -2.28 -8.23 -4.31
C THR A 72 -1.63 -8.53 -2.96
N ALA A 73 -0.31 -8.71 -2.89
CA ALA A 73 0.41 -9.06 -1.66
C ALA A 73 0.15 -8.07 -0.51
N ARG A 74 -0.08 -6.79 -0.79
CA ARG A 74 -0.39 -5.78 0.22
C ARG A 74 -1.80 -5.94 0.82
N LEU A 75 -2.76 -6.44 0.05
CA LEU A 75 -4.12 -6.70 0.53
C LEU A 75 -4.11 -7.89 1.48
N ARG A 76 -3.30 -8.92 1.18
CA ARG A 76 -3.13 -10.10 2.06
C ARG A 76 -2.50 -9.80 3.41
N ARG A 77 -1.72 -8.72 3.51
CA ARG A 77 -1.13 -8.27 4.79
C ARG A 77 -2.13 -7.55 5.70
N ARG A 78 -3.32 -7.20 5.20
CA ARG A 78 -4.42 -6.71 6.05
C ARG A 78 -5.11 -7.91 6.69
N THR A 79 -4.57 -8.34 7.81
CA THR A 79 -5.19 -9.36 8.66
C THR A 79 -6.30 -8.72 9.48
N GLY A 80 -7.50 -9.31 9.50
CA GLY A 80 -8.59 -8.93 10.42
C GLY A 80 -9.82 -8.25 9.81
N ASP A 81 -9.82 -7.94 8.52
CA ASP A 81 -11.05 -7.43 7.88
C ASP A 81 -11.97 -8.61 7.50
N GLU A 82 -13.01 -8.88 8.29
CA GLU A 82 -14.12 -9.78 7.94
C GLU A 82 -15.01 -9.13 6.86
N ASN A 83 -14.48 -9.00 5.64
CA ASN A 83 -15.24 -8.48 4.52
C ASN A 83 -16.11 -9.58 3.89
N ALA A 84 -17.39 -9.28 3.62
CA ALA A 84 -18.29 -10.17 2.89
C ALA A 84 -17.76 -10.52 1.49
N TYR A 85 -18.01 -11.75 1.03
CA TYR A 85 -17.60 -12.21 -0.30
C TYR A 85 -18.71 -11.95 -1.34
N PRO A 86 -18.40 -11.40 -2.54
CA PRO A 86 -17.11 -10.86 -2.97
C PRO A 86 -16.95 -9.37 -2.60
N SER A 87 -15.82 -8.99 -2.00
CA SER A 87 -15.41 -7.60 -1.79
C SER A 87 -14.13 -7.28 -2.56
N PRO A 88 -13.79 -6.00 -2.81
CA PRO A 88 -12.49 -5.61 -3.37
C PRO A 88 -11.28 -6.15 -2.60
N THR A 89 -11.42 -6.43 -1.31
CA THR A 89 -10.35 -6.96 -0.46
C THR A 89 -10.26 -8.49 -0.53
N THR A 90 -11.40 -9.19 -0.62
CA THR A 90 -11.49 -10.66 -0.61
C THR A 90 -11.34 -11.26 -2.02
N ALA A 91 -11.92 -10.62 -3.04
CA ALA A 91 -11.88 -11.02 -4.43
C ALA A 91 -11.46 -9.81 -5.31
N PRO A 92 -10.18 -9.43 -5.28
CA PRO A 92 -9.71 -8.24 -5.98
C PRO A 92 -9.77 -8.42 -7.49
N HIS A 93 -10.29 -7.41 -8.18
CA HIS A 93 -10.18 -7.33 -9.63
C HIS A 93 -8.79 -6.81 -10.02
N VAL A 94 -8.01 -7.60 -10.75
CA VAL A 94 -6.62 -7.27 -11.08
C VAL A 94 -6.35 -7.40 -12.57
N GLN A 95 -5.96 -6.27 -13.17
CA GLN A 95 -5.54 -6.20 -14.56
C GLN A 95 -4.08 -5.78 -14.62
N CYS A 96 -3.24 -6.57 -15.30
CA CYS A 96 -1.81 -6.33 -15.41
C CYS A 96 -1.37 -6.26 -16.88
N TRP A 97 -0.47 -5.33 -17.17
CA TRP A 97 0.14 -5.10 -18.48
C TRP A 97 1.62 -4.71 -18.31
N ARG A 98 2.46 -4.98 -19.32
CA ARG A 98 3.85 -4.50 -19.31
C ARG A 98 3.88 -2.99 -19.15
N ALA A 99 4.76 -2.53 -18.26
CA ALA A 99 5.06 -1.11 -18.19
C ALA A 99 5.73 -0.71 -19.51
N ASN A 100 5.28 0.38 -20.13
CA ASN A 100 6.03 0.99 -21.21
C ASN A 100 7.41 1.38 -20.66
N PRO A 101 8.51 1.17 -21.41
CA PRO A 101 9.84 1.58 -20.98
C PRO A 101 9.90 3.08 -20.64
#